data_AF-A0A1B7MEW4-F1
#
_entry.id   AF-A0A1B7MEW4-F1
#
_cell.length_a   1.000
_cell.length_b   1.000
_cell.length_c   1.000
_cell.angle_alpha   90.00
_cell.angle_beta   90.00
_cell.angle_gamma   90.00
#
_symmetry.space_group_name_H-M   'P 1'
#
loop_
_entity.id
_entity.type
_entity.pdbx_description
1 polymer ?
#
loop_
_entity_poly.entity_id
_entity_poly.type
_entity_poly.pdbx_seq_one_letter_code
_entity_poly.pdbx_strand_id
1 'polypeptide(L)'
;KFHLLVDRLEKDFGPDHKVVHYIGAVLPQSATIMDTFTISDLRKEDVAKQFGTISTLYIPPRDERSVNSSMAEAFGSSTAPARPNTSVKWAGPKLNIVSAIHPHEREVTAQIDTHVAPEGHKKLHTSAAMKKFMIDLSLKPKFLEEYKLNPVAAVEAAEGLSDLEKFGLKIARDGPVDALMKATESDIASGRQLTEEEVVKANGPLGFLLIMGVVVAGIVVALEGVPATDEKKD
;
A
#
# COMPACT_ATOMS: atom_id res chain seq x y z
N LYS A 1 -6.77 -36.57 -8.10
CA LYS A 1 -7.14 -35.21 -7.63
C LYS A 1 -6.50 -34.12 -8.48
N PHE A 2 -5.18 -34.17 -8.74
CA PHE A 2 -4.50 -33.19 -9.61
C PHE A 2 -5.13 -33.05 -11.00
N HIS A 3 -5.50 -34.17 -11.66
CA HIS A 3 -6.18 -34.11 -12.97
C HIS A 3 -7.50 -33.31 -12.98
N LEU A 4 -8.27 -33.31 -11.89
CA LEU A 4 -9.51 -32.52 -11.81
C LEU A 4 -9.24 -31.01 -11.81
N LEU A 5 -8.11 -30.59 -11.22
CA LEU A 5 -7.66 -29.21 -11.31
C LEU A 5 -7.28 -28.88 -12.76
N VAL A 6 -6.52 -29.75 -13.42
CA VAL A 6 -6.11 -29.55 -14.82
C VAL A 6 -7.34 -29.46 -15.74
N ASP A 7 -8.35 -30.32 -15.57
CA ASP A 7 -9.60 -30.27 -16.34
C ASP A 7 -10.31 -28.91 -16.18
N ARG A 8 -10.32 -28.37 -14.96
CA ARG A 8 -10.92 -27.06 -14.70
C ARG A 8 -10.12 -25.92 -15.33
N LEU A 9 -8.80 -26.00 -15.27
CA LEU A 9 -7.89 -25.01 -15.84
C LEU A 9 -8.00 -24.96 -17.37
N GLU A 10 -8.03 -26.11 -18.03
CA GLU A 10 -8.21 -26.18 -19.48
C GLU A 10 -9.56 -25.62 -19.91
N LYS A 11 -10.62 -25.88 -19.14
CA LYS A 11 -11.95 -25.34 -19.41
C LYS A 11 -11.99 -23.81 -19.37
N ASP A 12 -11.37 -23.20 -18.36
CA ASP A 12 -11.51 -21.76 -18.13
C ASP A 12 -10.47 -20.93 -18.92
N PHE A 13 -9.26 -21.47 -19.14
CA PHE A 13 -8.14 -20.74 -19.72
C PHE A 13 -7.64 -21.30 -21.07
N GLY A 14 -7.97 -22.56 -21.40
CA GLY A 14 -7.46 -23.26 -22.57
C GLY A 14 -6.14 -24.00 -22.31
N PRO A 15 -5.81 -25.00 -23.14
CA PRO A 15 -4.65 -25.88 -22.91
C PRO A 15 -3.30 -25.19 -23.06
N ASP A 16 -3.21 -24.16 -23.91
CA ASP A 16 -1.96 -23.46 -24.22
C ASP A 16 -1.63 -22.30 -23.27
N HIS A 17 -2.58 -21.94 -22.40
CA HIS A 17 -2.39 -20.86 -21.44
C HIS A 17 -1.30 -21.23 -20.45
N LYS A 18 -0.45 -20.26 -20.11
CA LYS A 18 0.71 -20.48 -19.25
C LYS A 18 0.30 -20.49 -17.79
N VAL A 19 0.98 -21.32 -17.00
CA VAL A 19 0.89 -21.36 -15.54
C VAL A 19 2.29 -21.41 -14.97
N VAL A 20 2.46 -20.81 -13.79
CA VAL A 20 3.75 -20.78 -13.10
C VAL A 20 3.65 -21.67 -11.86
N HIS A 21 4.48 -22.71 -11.81
CA HIS A 21 4.70 -23.50 -10.62
C HIS A 21 5.72 -22.78 -9.75
N TYR A 22 5.27 -22.40 -8.55
CA TYR A 22 6.06 -21.65 -7.59
C TYR A 22 6.31 -22.50 -6.34
N ILE A 23 7.57 -22.58 -5.93
CA ILE A 23 7.97 -23.03 -4.58
C ILE A 23 8.90 -21.97 -3.99
N GLY A 24 8.44 -21.32 -2.93
CA GLY A 24 9.25 -20.35 -2.20
C GLY A 24 10.46 -21.00 -1.54
N ALA A 25 11.59 -20.29 -1.51
CA ALA A 25 12.76 -20.73 -0.77
C ALA A 25 12.43 -20.90 0.73
N VAL A 26 12.60 -22.11 1.26
CA VAL A 26 12.32 -22.44 2.67
C VAL A 26 13.53 -22.13 3.57
N LEU A 27 14.75 -22.24 3.04
CA LEU A 27 15.97 -21.85 3.73
C LEU A 27 16.59 -20.62 3.06
N PRO A 28 17.32 -19.77 3.80
CA PRO A 28 17.93 -18.55 3.24
C PRO A 28 18.86 -18.79 2.03
N GLN A 29 19.46 -19.97 1.93
CA GLN A 29 20.36 -20.34 0.82
C GLN A 29 19.66 -21.14 -0.29
N SER A 30 18.40 -21.54 -0.09
CA SER A 30 17.65 -22.26 -1.11
C SER A 30 17.23 -21.33 -2.23
N ALA A 31 17.20 -21.85 -3.46
CA ALA A 31 16.60 -21.14 -4.58
C ALA A 31 15.08 -21.32 -4.57
N THR A 32 14.36 -20.27 -4.93
CA THR A 32 12.95 -20.35 -5.31
C THR A 32 12.84 -21.10 -6.64
N ILE A 33 11.86 -22.00 -6.75
CA ILE A 33 11.51 -22.65 -8.02
C ILE A 33 10.40 -21.85 -8.67
N MET A 34 10.59 -21.48 -9.94
CA MET A 34 9.64 -20.73 -10.77
C MET A 34 9.62 -21.29 -12.19
N ASP A 35 8.96 -22.42 -12.36
CA ASP A 35 8.86 -23.09 -13.65
C ASP A 35 7.56 -22.70 -14.36
N THR A 36 7.63 -22.52 -15.68
CA THR A 36 6.47 -22.17 -16.49
C THR A 36 6.07 -23.32 -17.39
N PHE A 37 4.82 -23.74 -17.26
CA PHE A 37 4.22 -24.81 -18.02
C PHE A 37 3.03 -24.28 -18.83
N THR A 38 2.64 -24.95 -19.91
CA THR A 38 1.25 -24.83 -20.39
C THR A 38 0.33 -25.62 -19.47
N ILE A 39 -0.97 -25.35 -19.51
CA ILE A 39 -1.93 -26.20 -18.79
C ILE A 39 -1.90 -27.64 -19.32
N SER A 40 -1.70 -27.83 -20.63
CA SER A 40 -1.55 -29.16 -21.24
C SER A 40 -0.31 -29.93 -20.74
N ASP A 41 0.80 -29.24 -20.46
CA ASP A 41 2.01 -29.85 -19.90
C ASP A 41 1.74 -30.50 -18.53
N LEU A 42 0.80 -29.98 -17.74
CA LEU A 42 0.44 -30.53 -16.43
C LEU A 42 -0.14 -31.95 -16.50
N ARG A 43 -0.56 -32.42 -17.69
CA ARG A 43 -1.02 -33.80 -17.88
C ARG A 43 0.14 -34.80 -17.97
N LYS A 44 1.36 -34.33 -18.26
CA LYS A 44 2.55 -35.18 -18.35
C LYS A 44 2.94 -35.66 -16.95
N GLU A 45 3.23 -36.95 -16.82
CA GLU A 45 3.46 -37.58 -15.52
C GLU A 45 4.72 -37.04 -14.81
N ASP A 46 5.77 -36.74 -15.56
CA ASP A 46 7.03 -36.15 -15.08
C ASP A 46 6.86 -34.71 -14.57
N VAL A 47 5.95 -33.94 -15.19
CA VAL A 47 5.59 -32.60 -14.73
C VAL A 47 4.71 -32.70 -13.48
N ALA A 48 3.67 -33.53 -13.49
CA ALA A 48 2.75 -33.69 -12.36
C ALA A 48 3.46 -34.14 -11.08
N LYS A 49 4.52 -34.96 -11.18
CA LYS A 49 5.33 -35.41 -10.04
C LYS A 49 6.12 -34.30 -9.35
N GLN A 50 6.36 -33.16 -10.01
CA GLN A 50 7.06 -32.01 -9.43
C GLN A 50 6.14 -31.22 -8.46
N PHE A 51 4.84 -31.46 -8.49
CA PHE A 51 3.87 -30.80 -7.62
C PHE A 51 3.77 -31.50 -6.27
N GLY A 52 4.42 -30.91 -5.26
CA GLY A 52 4.37 -31.33 -3.87
C GLY A 52 3.38 -30.51 -3.03
N THR A 53 3.44 -30.72 -1.72
CA THR A 53 2.57 -30.04 -0.73
C THR A 53 2.85 -28.55 -0.57
N ILE A 54 4.07 -28.10 -0.89
CA ILE A 54 4.50 -26.70 -0.83
C ILE A 54 4.41 -26.00 -2.19
N SER A 55 3.92 -26.69 -3.22
CA SER A 55 3.73 -26.13 -4.55
C SER A 55 2.52 -25.20 -4.59
N THR A 56 2.71 -24.00 -5.13
CA THR A 56 1.63 -23.06 -5.44
C THR A 56 1.60 -22.83 -6.95
N LEU A 57 0.40 -22.71 -7.52
CA LEU A 57 0.23 -22.41 -8.94
C LEU A 57 -0.23 -20.96 -9.09
N TYR A 58 0.53 -20.17 -9.84
CA TYR A 58 0.10 -18.85 -10.28
C TYR A 58 -0.42 -18.94 -11.72
N ILE A 59 -1.61 -18.37 -11.94
CA ILE A 59 -2.25 -18.32 -13.26
C ILE A 59 -2.28 -16.85 -13.70
N PRO A 60 -1.45 -16.45 -14.67
CA PRO A 60 -1.43 -15.07 -15.15
C PRO A 60 -2.76 -14.70 -15.81
N PRO A 61 -3.13 -13.41 -15.81
CA PRO A 61 -4.30 -12.92 -16.53
C PRO A 61 -4.26 -13.33 -18.01
N ARG A 62 -5.39 -13.80 -18.52
CA ARG A 62 -5.54 -14.21 -19.92
C ARG A 62 -5.66 -13.01 -20.86
N ASP A 63 -6.42 -12.00 -20.44
CA ASP A 63 -6.77 -10.84 -21.23
C ASP A 63 -6.61 -9.57 -20.38
N GLU A 64 -6.26 -8.45 -21.03
CA GLU A 64 -6.26 -7.12 -20.40
C GLU A 64 -7.71 -6.66 -20.22
N ARG A 65 -8.07 -6.14 -19.04
CA ARG A 65 -9.41 -5.60 -18.82
C ARG A 65 -9.51 -4.21 -19.42
N SER A 66 -10.59 -3.95 -20.15
CA SER A 66 -10.92 -2.61 -20.63
C SER A 66 -11.22 -1.67 -19.46
N VAL A 67 -10.73 -0.44 -19.53
CA VAL A 67 -11.08 0.61 -18.57
C VAL A 67 -12.51 1.11 -18.85
N ASN A 68 -13.30 1.28 -17.79
CA ASN A 68 -14.63 1.88 -17.90
C ASN A 68 -14.49 3.40 -18.08
N SER A 69 -14.81 3.89 -19.28
CA SER A 69 -14.66 5.31 -19.64
C SER A 69 -15.48 6.24 -18.75
N SER A 70 -16.72 5.86 -18.40
CA SER A 70 -17.59 6.69 -17.54
C SER A 70 -17.00 6.91 -16.15
N MET A 71 -16.33 5.89 -15.60
CA MET A 71 -15.63 6.02 -14.34
C MET A 71 -14.36 6.85 -14.49
N ALA A 72 -13.60 6.67 -15.58
CA ALA A 72 -12.40 7.47 -15.83
C ALA A 72 -12.73 8.97 -15.93
N GLU A 73 -13.80 9.31 -16.64
CA GLU A 73 -14.31 10.68 -16.75
C GLU A 73 -14.78 11.24 -15.40
N ALA A 74 -15.50 10.44 -14.60
CA ALA A 74 -15.93 10.85 -13.25
C ALA A 74 -14.73 11.16 -12.32
N PHE A 75 -13.59 10.52 -12.54
CA PHE A 75 -12.33 10.79 -11.83
C PHE A 75 -11.47 11.89 -12.51
N GLY A 76 -11.97 12.57 -13.54
CA GLY A 76 -11.24 13.62 -14.26
C GLY A 76 -10.10 13.11 -15.14
N SER A 77 -10.03 11.80 -15.39
CA SER A 77 -9.02 11.18 -16.26
C SER A 77 -9.55 11.11 -17.69
N SER A 78 -9.28 12.16 -18.48
CA SER A 78 -9.64 12.24 -19.90
C SER A 78 -8.61 11.57 -20.82
N THR A 79 -7.44 11.18 -20.31
CA THR A 79 -6.34 10.64 -21.10
C THR A 79 -6.38 9.12 -21.18
N ALA A 80 -5.85 8.59 -22.29
CA ALA A 80 -5.72 7.15 -22.53
C ALA A 80 -5.16 6.45 -21.27
N PRO A 81 -5.69 5.26 -20.90
CA PRO A 81 -5.25 4.57 -19.70
C PRO A 81 -3.74 4.45 -19.69
N ALA A 82 -3.11 4.96 -18.62
CA ALA A 82 -1.70 4.82 -18.39
C ALA A 82 -1.40 3.32 -18.41
N ARG A 83 -0.72 2.83 -19.45
CA ARG A 83 -0.30 1.44 -19.52
C ARG A 83 0.80 1.28 -18.48
N PRO A 84 0.59 0.50 -17.42
CA PRO A 84 1.66 0.27 -16.47
C PRO A 84 2.76 -0.49 -17.20
N ASN A 85 4.00 0.01 -17.11
CA ASN A 85 5.21 -0.65 -17.59
C ASN A 85 5.39 -1.98 -16.83
N THR A 86 4.70 -3.02 -17.27
CA THR A 86 4.67 -4.33 -16.62
C THR A 86 5.18 -5.36 -17.60
N SER A 87 6.51 -5.49 -17.66
CA SER A 87 7.18 -6.60 -18.34
C SER A 87 7.11 -7.86 -17.47
N VAL A 88 5.91 -8.32 -17.11
CA VAL A 88 5.79 -9.59 -16.41
C VAL A 88 6.16 -10.70 -17.39
N LYS A 89 7.30 -11.36 -17.17
CA LYS A 89 7.82 -12.43 -18.04
C LYS A 89 6.85 -13.62 -18.21
N TRP A 90 5.89 -13.71 -17.29
CA TRP A 90 4.89 -14.77 -17.21
C TRP A 90 3.52 -14.32 -17.71
N ALA A 91 3.41 -13.11 -18.25
CA ALA A 91 2.17 -12.59 -18.80
C ALA A 91 1.69 -13.49 -19.95
N GLY A 92 0.37 -13.62 -20.12
CA GLY A 92 -0.20 -14.34 -21.25
C GLY A 92 0.34 -13.76 -22.58
N PRO A 93 0.39 -14.54 -23.68
CA PRO A 93 0.98 -14.13 -24.96
C PRO A 93 0.46 -12.81 -25.55
N LYS A 94 -0.70 -12.34 -25.06
CA LYS A 94 -1.39 -11.13 -25.51
C LYS A 94 -1.02 -9.86 -24.74
N LEU A 95 -0.23 -9.96 -23.67
CA LEU A 95 0.18 -8.80 -22.87
C LEU A 95 1.52 -8.28 -23.41
N ASN A 96 1.48 -7.09 -24.01
CA ASN A 96 2.63 -6.46 -24.65
C ASN A 96 3.69 -6.08 -23.62
N ILE A 97 4.91 -6.57 -23.81
CA ILE A 97 6.08 -6.09 -23.07
C ILE A 97 6.39 -4.68 -23.58
N VAL A 98 6.16 -3.67 -22.74
CA VAL A 98 6.47 -2.27 -23.05
C VAL A 98 7.95 -2.01 -22.75
N SER A 99 8.58 -1.12 -23.55
CA SER A 99 9.95 -0.66 -23.32
C SER A 99 10.09 -0.03 -21.94
N ALA A 100 11.12 -0.43 -21.20
CA ALA A 100 11.33 -0.05 -19.80
C ALA A 100 11.73 1.43 -19.59
N ILE A 101 11.98 2.19 -20.66
CA ILE A 101 12.38 3.60 -20.58
C ILE A 101 11.65 4.42 -21.66
N HIS A 102 10.62 5.14 -21.26
CA HIS A 102 9.90 6.12 -22.06
C HIS A 102 10.56 7.52 -22.01
N PRO A 103 10.30 8.40 -22.99
CA PRO A 103 10.81 9.78 -22.97
C PRO A 103 10.50 10.54 -21.68
N HIS A 104 9.30 10.35 -21.13
CA HIS A 104 8.90 10.94 -19.85
C HIS A 104 9.78 10.46 -18.69
N GLU A 105 10.07 9.16 -18.60
CA GLU A 105 10.94 8.61 -17.56
C GLU A 105 12.36 9.16 -17.67
N ARG A 106 12.86 9.40 -18.89
CA ARG A 106 14.16 10.07 -19.10
C ARG A 106 14.14 11.52 -18.63
N GLU A 107 13.07 12.25 -18.92
CA GLU A 107 12.88 13.63 -18.49
C GLU A 107 12.84 13.74 -16.96
N VAL A 108 12.07 12.89 -16.29
CA VAL A 108 12.02 12.84 -14.82
C VAL A 108 13.38 12.45 -14.24
N THR A 109 14.07 11.48 -14.83
CA THR A 109 15.42 11.08 -14.39
C THR A 109 16.42 12.23 -14.50
N ALA A 110 16.35 13.03 -15.57
CA ALA A 110 17.21 14.19 -15.76
C ALA A 110 17.00 15.30 -14.71
N GLN A 111 15.84 15.33 -14.04
CA GLN A 111 15.53 16.29 -12.98
C GLN A 111 16.04 15.85 -11.60
N ILE A 112 16.51 14.61 -11.43
CA ILE A 112 16.98 14.10 -10.13
C ILE A 112 18.23 14.85 -9.67
N ASP A 113 19.15 15.16 -10.57
CA ASP A 113 20.42 15.84 -10.24
C ASP A 113 20.23 17.25 -9.69
N THR A 114 19.09 17.90 -10.00
CA THR A 114 18.74 19.24 -9.54
C THR A 114 17.64 19.24 -8.48
N HIS A 115 17.21 18.07 -8.01
CA HIS A 115 16.12 17.97 -7.05
C HIS A 115 16.52 18.55 -5.69
N VAL A 116 15.66 19.43 -5.18
CA VAL A 116 15.71 19.95 -3.81
C VAL A 116 14.41 19.56 -3.12
N ALA A 117 14.49 19.17 -1.85
CA ALA A 117 13.32 18.87 -1.06
C ALA A 117 12.35 20.07 -1.08
N PRO A 118 11.05 19.84 -1.34
CA PRO A 118 10.10 20.93 -1.45
C PRO A 118 9.94 21.67 -0.12
N GLU A 119 9.54 22.93 -0.19
CA GLU A 119 9.21 23.72 1.00
C GLU A 119 8.13 23.00 1.84
N GLY A 120 8.32 23.00 3.16
CA GLY A 120 7.45 22.28 4.08
C GLY A 120 7.73 20.77 4.17
N HIS A 121 8.69 20.22 3.42
CA HIS A 121 9.14 18.84 3.61
C HIS A 121 9.70 18.65 5.02
N LYS A 122 9.06 17.77 5.79
CA LYS A 122 9.49 17.46 7.15
C LYS A 122 10.49 16.30 7.16
N LYS A 123 11.62 16.51 7.82
CA LYS A 123 12.66 15.50 8.05
C LYS A 123 12.49 14.86 9.41
N LEU A 124 12.94 13.62 9.56
CA LEU A 124 13.05 12.97 10.87
C LEU A 124 13.98 13.80 11.77
N HIS A 125 13.43 14.35 12.84
CA HIS A 125 14.14 15.19 13.79
C HIS A 125 13.58 14.93 15.19
N THR A 126 14.28 14.12 15.98
CA THR A 126 13.78 13.63 17.27
C THR A 126 14.94 13.14 18.14
N SER A 127 14.72 13.06 19.45
CA SER A 127 15.74 12.64 20.42
C SER A 127 16.09 11.15 20.29
N ALA A 128 17.25 10.76 20.85
CA ALA A 128 17.62 9.36 20.97
C ALA A 128 16.66 8.58 21.88
N ALA A 129 16.16 9.22 22.95
CA ALA A 129 15.21 8.62 23.88
C ALA A 129 13.86 8.33 23.20
N MET A 130 13.34 9.26 22.41
CA MET A 130 12.11 9.07 21.64
C MET A 130 12.25 7.95 20.61
N LYS A 131 13.36 7.89 19.86
CA LYS A 131 13.64 6.75 18.94
C LYS A 131 13.64 5.42 19.70
N LYS A 132 14.36 5.37 20.83
CA LYS A 132 14.43 4.17 21.66
C LYS A 132 13.06 3.76 22.19
N PHE A 133 12.26 4.71 22.67
CA PHE A 133 10.91 4.46 23.16
C PHE A 133 10.02 3.82 22.09
N MET A 134 10.02 4.40 20.87
CA MET A 134 9.24 3.86 19.74
C MET A 134 9.74 2.49 19.26
N ILE A 135 11.06 2.25 19.28
CA ILE A 135 11.65 0.94 19.01
C ILE A 135 11.22 -0.06 20.08
N ASP A 136 11.31 0.31 21.35
CA ASP A 136 10.94 -0.56 22.47
C ASP A 136 9.45 -0.92 22.42
N LEU A 137 8.55 0.02 22.08
CA LEU A 137 7.14 -0.27 21.82
C LEU A 137 6.93 -1.28 20.69
N SER A 138 7.77 -1.23 19.65
CA SER A 138 7.65 -2.12 18.48
C SER A 138 8.23 -3.51 18.73
N LEU A 139 9.29 -3.61 19.54
CA LEU A 139 10.08 -4.83 19.72
C LEU A 139 9.83 -5.55 21.05
N LYS A 140 9.18 -4.91 22.03
CA LYS A 140 8.92 -5.49 23.36
C LYS A 140 7.40 -5.60 23.61
N PRO A 141 6.77 -6.76 23.33
CA PRO A 141 5.32 -6.93 23.45
C PRO A 141 4.75 -6.55 24.84
N LYS A 142 5.45 -6.93 25.92
CA LYS A 142 5.03 -6.57 27.29
C LYS A 142 5.00 -5.07 27.53
N PHE A 143 6.00 -4.34 27.01
CA PHE A 143 6.06 -2.89 27.14
C PHE A 143 4.94 -2.21 26.34
N LEU A 144 4.59 -2.74 25.17
CA LEU A 144 3.44 -2.27 24.40
C LEU A 144 2.11 -2.51 25.14
N GLU A 145 1.95 -3.65 25.81
CA GLU A 145 0.76 -3.95 26.62
C GLU A 145 0.65 -2.99 27.82
N GLU A 146 1.75 -2.76 28.53
CA GLU A 146 1.82 -1.79 29.63
C GLU A 146 1.48 -0.37 29.16
N TYR A 147 2.05 0.04 28.04
CA TYR A 147 1.76 1.34 27.44
C TYR A 147 0.30 1.47 26.98
N LYS A 148 -0.30 0.42 26.41
CA LYS A 148 -1.73 0.42 26.04
C LYS A 148 -2.64 0.51 27.25
N LEU A 149 -2.26 -0.13 28.36
CA LEU A 149 -3.05 -0.12 29.60
C LEU A 149 -2.96 1.24 30.30
N ASN A 150 -1.75 1.80 30.40
CA ASN A 150 -1.50 3.08 31.05
C ASN A 150 -0.33 3.82 30.37
N PRO A 151 -0.62 4.61 29.32
CA PRO A 151 0.39 5.38 28.61
C PRO A 151 1.13 6.34 29.53
N VAL A 152 0.44 6.93 30.51
CA VAL A 152 1.02 7.90 31.45
C VAL A 152 2.10 7.25 32.31
N ALA A 153 1.82 6.11 32.91
CA ALA A 153 2.80 5.42 33.74
C ALA A 153 4.02 4.95 32.93
N ALA A 154 3.79 4.38 31.74
CA ALA A 154 4.87 3.89 30.88
C ALA A 154 5.79 5.02 30.38
N VAL A 155 5.22 6.19 30.06
CA VAL A 155 5.99 7.37 29.62
C VAL A 155 6.75 8.02 30.76
N GLU A 156 6.16 8.09 31.96
CA GLU A 156 6.88 8.67 33.11
C GLU A 156 8.06 7.82 33.58
N ALA A 157 7.97 6.50 33.40
CA ALA A 157 9.07 5.59 33.66
C ALA A 157 10.20 5.66 32.62
N ALA A 158 9.98 6.32 31.47
CA ALA A 158 10.98 6.39 30.42
C ALA A 158 12.02 7.50 30.68
N GLU A 159 13.28 7.10 30.63
CA GLU A 159 14.41 8.00 30.85
C GLU A 159 14.79 8.78 29.58
N GLY A 160 15.20 10.04 29.75
CA GLY A 160 15.78 10.87 28.68
C GLY A 160 14.78 11.49 27.70
N LEU A 161 13.47 11.25 27.87
CA LEU A 161 12.43 11.97 27.13
C LEU A 161 12.32 13.42 27.63
N SER A 162 12.22 14.36 26.70
CA SER A 162 11.85 15.74 27.01
C SER A 162 10.40 15.84 27.49
N ASP A 163 10.06 16.93 28.19
CA ASP A 163 8.70 17.16 28.69
C ASP A 163 7.65 17.16 27.57
N LEU A 164 8.01 17.75 26.42
CA LEU A 164 7.14 17.79 25.25
C LEU A 164 6.96 16.41 24.61
N GLU A 165 8.01 15.59 24.55
CA GLU A 165 7.91 14.20 24.09
C GLU A 165 7.04 13.38 25.05
N LYS A 166 7.24 13.53 26.36
CA LYS A 166 6.39 12.90 27.37
C LYS A 166 4.94 13.31 27.20
N PHE A 167 4.68 14.60 27.01
CA PHE A 167 3.33 15.12 26.78
C PHE A 167 2.67 14.45 25.57
N GLY A 168 3.31 14.46 24.40
CA GLY A 168 2.69 13.89 23.19
C GLY A 168 2.55 12.37 23.23
N LEU A 169 3.47 11.65 23.87
CA LEU A 169 3.34 10.20 24.06
C LEU A 169 2.17 9.84 24.97
N LYS A 170 1.90 10.62 26.03
CA LYS A 170 0.74 10.38 26.92
C LYS A 170 -0.61 10.46 26.20
N ILE A 171 -0.69 11.22 25.09
CA ILE A 171 -1.91 11.32 24.27
C ILE A 171 -2.23 9.99 23.58
N ALA A 172 -1.22 9.14 23.35
CA ALA A 172 -1.36 7.83 22.72
C ALA A 172 -2.06 7.89 21.34
N ARG A 173 -1.72 8.90 20.52
CA ARG A 173 -2.19 9.07 19.14
C ARG A 173 -1.01 9.25 18.17
N ASP A 174 -1.24 8.92 16.91
CA ASP A 174 -0.25 8.97 15.84
C ASP A 174 0.17 10.41 15.47
N GLY A 175 -0.77 11.35 15.42
CA GLY A 175 -0.52 12.77 15.12
C GLY A 175 0.51 13.45 16.02
N PRO A 176 0.30 13.46 17.35
CA PRO A 176 1.27 13.96 18.31
C PRO A 176 2.67 13.37 18.13
N VAL A 177 2.75 12.05 17.95
CA VAL A 177 4.02 11.35 17.75
C VAL A 177 4.69 11.76 16.43
N ASP A 178 3.94 11.83 15.33
CA ASP A 178 4.46 12.25 14.03
C ASP A 178 5.00 13.68 14.05
N ALA A 179 4.28 14.60 14.71
CA ALA A 179 4.72 15.98 14.89
C ALA A 179 5.98 16.08 15.74
N LEU A 180 6.05 15.36 16.86
CA LEU A 180 7.24 15.34 17.72
C LEU A 180 8.47 14.74 17.05
N MET A 181 8.27 13.83 16.09
CA MET A 181 9.36 13.13 15.45
C MET A 181 9.88 13.80 14.18
N LYS A 182 9.22 14.86 13.70
CA LYS A 182 9.54 15.47 12.41
C LYS A 182 9.54 17.00 12.49
N ALA A 183 10.49 17.61 11.81
CA ALA A 183 10.61 19.07 11.72
C ALA A 183 10.94 19.51 10.29
N THR A 184 10.53 20.71 9.91
CA THR A 184 10.98 21.31 8.64
C THR A 184 12.43 21.82 8.77
N GLU A 185 13.11 22.06 7.66
CA GLU A 185 14.45 22.65 7.70
C GLU A 185 14.48 24.01 8.42
N SER A 186 13.45 24.83 8.22
CA SER A 186 13.31 26.12 8.90
C SER A 186 13.12 25.97 10.41
N ASP A 187 12.34 24.98 10.86
CA ASP A 187 12.16 24.72 12.29
C ASP A 187 13.49 24.29 12.93
N ILE A 188 14.25 23.43 12.24
CA ILE A 188 15.57 22.97 12.70
C ILE A 188 16.57 24.14 12.75
N ALA A 189 16.64 24.95 11.68
CA ALA A 189 17.59 26.05 11.58
C ALA A 189 17.31 27.16 12.62
N SER A 190 16.03 27.40 12.94
CA SER A 190 15.62 28.38 13.96
C SER A 190 15.67 27.85 15.39
N GLY A 191 15.83 26.53 15.58
CA GLY A 191 15.72 25.89 16.89
C GLY A 191 14.30 25.98 17.48
N ARG A 192 13.28 26.17 16.63
CA ARG A 192 11.89 26.25 17.07
C ARG A 192 11.47 24.95 17.74
N GLN A 193 10.82 25.07 18.89
CA GLN A 193 10.15 23.96 19.55
C GLN A 193 8.64 24.03 19.30
N LEU A 194 8.00 22.87 19.17
CA LEU A 194 6.54 22.78 19.08
C LEU A 194 5.91 23.14 20.43
N THR A 195 4.71 23.69 20.40
CA THR A 195 3.89 23.87 21.61
C THR A 195 3.00 22.65 21.86
N GLU A 196 2.51 22.49 23.10
CA GLU A 196 1.57 21.42 23.43
C GLU A 196 0.28 21.49 22.59
N GLU A 197 -0.20 22.69 22.28
CA GLU A 197 -1.39 22.89 21.44
C GLU A 197 -1.16 22.42 20.00
N GLU A 198 0.03 22.68 19.45
CA GLU A 198 0.42 22.19 18.12
C GLU A 198 0.51 20.67 18.10
N VAL A 199 1.05 20.07 19.17
CA VAL A 199 1.14 18.62 19.32
C VAL A 199 -0.24 17.98 19.42
N VAL A 200 -1.18 18.56 20.18
CA VAL A 200 -2.56 18.03 20.30
C VAL A 200 -3.32 18.13 18.98
N LYS A 201 -3.13 19.22 18.23
CA LYS A 201 -3.81 19.47 16.94
C LYS A 201 -3.15 18.75 15.76
N ALA A 202 -1.98 18.17 15.96
CA ALA A 202 -1.29 17.43 14.91
C ALA A 202 -2.17 16.26 14.44
N ASN A 203 -2.49 16.26 13.16
CA ASN A 203 -3.09 15.09 12.52
C ASN A 203 -1.97 14.11 12.18
N GLY A 204 -2.21 12.81 12.31
CA GLY A 204 -1.29 11.75 11.91
C GLY A 204 -0.84 11.84 10.47
N PRO A 205 0.04 10.94 9.99
CA PRO A 205 0.42 10.87 8.58
C PRO A 205 -0.80 10.72 7.63
N LEU A 206 -1.96 10.32 8.13
CA LEU A 206 -3.25 10.33 7.41
C LEU A 206 -3.86 11.73 7.23
N GLY A 207 -3.50 12.72 8.05
CA GLY A 207 -3.93 14.11 7.93
C GLY A 207 -3.36 14.84 6.71
N PHE A 208 -2.26 14.36 6.15
CA PHE A 208 -1.71 14.85 4.88
C PHE A 208 -2.52 14.41 3.66
N LEU A 209 -3.33 13.34 3.76
CA LEU A 209 -4.24 12.94 2.68
C LEU A 209 -5.44 13.88 2.55
N LEU A 210 -5.78 14.65 3.59
CA LEU A 210 -6.93 15.56 3.55
C LEU A 210 -6.66 16.90 2.86
N ILE A 211 -5.40 17.33 2.70
CA ILE A 211 -5.10 18.57 1.95
C ILE A 211 -5.15 18.34 0.41
N MET A 212 -5.12 17.09 -0.04
CA MET A 212 -5.52 16.72 -1.42
C MET A 212 -6.99 16.25 -1.51
N GLY A 213 -7.75 16.32 -0.40
CA GLY A 213 -9.06 15.68 -0.25
C GLY A 213 -10.16 16.59 0.30
N VAL A 214 -10.15 17.88 -0.04
CA VAL A 214 -11.33 18.76 0.17
C VAL A 214 -12.09 18.90 -1.14
N VAL A 215 -12.67 17.80 -1.63
CA VAL A 215 -14.03 17.76 -2.20
C VAL A 215 -14.47 16.31 -2.01
N VAL A 216 -15.42 16.09 -1.10
CA VAL A 216 -16.44 15.01 -1.04
C VAL A 216 -16.67 14.71 0.45
N ALA A 217 -17.39 15.62 1.10
CA ALA A 217 -18.15 15.30 2.30
C ALA A 217 -19.43 16.14 2.24
N GLY A 218 -20.44 15.58 1.57
CA GLY A 218 -21.74 16.20 1.37
C GLY A 218 -22.76 15.22 0.82
N ILE A 219 -22.85 14.01 1.40
CA ILE A 219 -24.01 13.13 1.23
C ILE A 219 -24.44 12.65 2.60
N VAL A 220 -25.43 13.33 3.18
CA VAL A 220 -26.60 12.79 3.92
C VAL A 220 -27.56 14.00 3.97
N VAL A 221 -28.80 14.03 3.49
CA VAL A 221 -30.05 13.29 3.78
C VAL A 221 -31.03 13.84 2.71
N ALA A 222 -31.75 13.06 1.91
CA ALA A 222 -33.07 12.56 2.29
C ALA A 222 -33.59 11.54 1.27
N LEU A 223 -33.79 10.32 1.75
CA LEU A 223 -34.70 9.32 1.18
C LEU A 223 -35.79 9.13 2.22
N GLU A 224 -37.00 9.57 1.89
CA GLU A 224 -38.32 9.20 2.46
C GLU A 224 -39.33 10.05 1.65
N GLY A 225 -40.41 9.58 1.03
CA GLY A 225 -41.06 8.28 0.98
C GLY A 225 -42.01 8.20 -0.23
N VAL A 226 -42.34 6.96 -0.58
CA VAL A 226 -43.36 6.46 -1.55
C VAL A 226 -44.77 6.86 -1.03
N PRO A 227 -45.85 7.09 -1.83
CA PRO A 227 -46.39 6.14 -2.80
C PRO A 227 -47.11 6.66 -4.08
N ALA A 228 -47.44 5.66 -4.91
CA ALA A 228 -48.23 5.67 -6.12
C ALA A 228 -49.65 6.26 -5.99
N THR A 229 -50.15 6.81 -7.09
CA THR A 229 -51.57 6.79 -7.46
C THR A 229 -51.72 6.70 -8.98
N ASP A 230 -52.50 5.70 -9.36
CA ASP A 230 -53.13 5.40 -10.63
C ASP A 230 -54.34 6.33 -10.80
N GLU A 231 -54.52 7.07 -11.91
CA GLU A 231 -55.86 7.40 -12.44
C GLU A 231 -55.87 7.97 -13.86
N LYS A 232 -56.80 7.45 -14.66
CA LYS A 232 -57.23 7.86 -16.00
C LYS A 232 -57.92 9.23 -16.01
N LYS A 233 -57.85 9.88 -17.20
CA LYS A 233 -58.80 10.81 -17.88
C LYS A 233 -57.97 11.95 -18.52
N ASP A 234 -58.11 12.34 -19.78
CA ASP A 234 -59.06 12.07 -20.87
C ASP A 234 -58.29 11.98 -22.21
#